data_AF-A0A2E0FF36-F1
#
_entry.id   AF-A0A2E0FF36-F1
#
_cell.length_a   1.000
_cell.length_b   1.000
_cell.length_c   1.000
_cell.angle_alpha   90.00
_cell.angle_beta   90.00
_cell.angle_gamma   90.00
#
_symmetry.space_group_name_H-M   'P 1'
#
loop_
_entity.id
_entity.type
_entity.pdbx_description
1 polymer ?
#
loop_
_entity_poly.entity_id
_entity_poly.type
_entity_poly.pdbx_seq_one_letter_code
_entity_poly.pdbx_strand_id
1 'polypeptide(L)'
;MNIWNRKKDSKGKSNKSKRRKITIGKPIKDVVSGEFLSSRIVERNLPFLGFLTVLMLFYIGYQYYVDNSVREQTRQDKEYAELYSKLQSLTEEFNSYSLQTTVAEATAEIGMYESVDPPIVIPFAKGEIEE
;
A
#
# COMPACT_ATOMS: atom_id res chain seq x y z
N MET A 1 15.41 -86.29 2.41
CA MET A 1 16.87 -86.48 2.63
C MET A 1 17.55 -86.13 1.31
N ASN A 2 18.43 -85.16 1.12
CA ASN A 2 19.26 -84.38 2.03
C ASN A 2 19.45 -82.96 1.51
N ILE A 3 19.67 -82.08 2.48
CA ILE A 3 19.94 -80.66 2.38
C ILE A 3 21.45 -80.48 2.65
N TRP A 4 22.03 -79.40 2.12
CA TRP A 4 23.34 -78.78 2.46
C TRP A 4 24.60 -79.31 1.74
N ASN A 5 25.35 -78.46 1.01
CA ASN A 5 26.25 -77.43 1.55
C ASN A 5 27.43 -77.12 0.58
N ARG A 6 27.70 -75.85 0.23
CA ARG A 6 29.00 -75.17 0.45
C ARG A 6 29.07 -73.73 -0.07
N LYS A 7 29.57 -72.84 0.80
CA LYS A 7 29.99 -71.44 0.58
C LYS A 7 31.02 -71.26 -0.55
N LYS A 8 31.01 -70.08 -1.20
CA LYS A 8 32.11 -69.08 -1.10
C LYS A 8 31.79 -67.71 -1.74
N ASP A 9 31.64 -66.72 -0.87
CA ASP A 9 32.14 -65.34 -0.91
C ASP A 9 32.96 -64.85 -2.14
N SER A 10 32.46 -63.79 -2.83
CA SER A 10 33.31 -62.73 -3.41
C SER A 10 32.55 -61.43 -3.76
N LYS A 11 32.75 -60.42 -2.91
CA LYS A 11 32.77 -58.95 -3.12
C LYS A 11 32.07 -58.36 -4.38
N GLY A 12 30.83 -57.91 -4.20
CA GLY A 12 30.20 -56.90 -5.05
C GLY A 12 30.62 -55.49 -4.64
N LYS A 13 31.38 -54.80 -5.51
CA LYS A 13 31.86 -53.42 -5.31
C LYS A 13 30.69 -52.44 -5.34
N SER A 14 30.56 -51.61 -4.31
CA SER A 14 29.59 -50.50 -4.27
C SER A 14 29.93 -49.45 -5.33
N ASN A 15 29.11 -49.32 -6.36
CA ASN A 15 29.21 -48.22 -7.31
C ASN A 15 28.57 -46.97 -6.70
N LYS A 16 29.37 -46.14 -6.01
CA LYS A 16 28.95 -44.82 -5.52
C LYS A 16 28.78 -43.89 -6.73
N SER A 17 27.58 -43.87 -7.29
CA SER A 17 27.12 -42.82 -8.21
C SER A 17 27.33 -41.45 -7.56
N LYS A 18 28.22 -40.65 -8.14
CA LYS A 18 28.49 -39.25 -7.75
C LYS A 18 27.18 -38.47 -7.87
N ARG A 19 26.53 -38.19 -6.73
CA ARG A 19 25.42 -37.23 -6.65
C ARG A 19 25.89 -35.90 -7.23
N ARG A 20 25.39 -35.53 -8.40
CA ARG A 20 25.57 -34.19 -8.97
C ARG A 20 24.83 -33.21 -8.06
N LYS A 21 25.58 -32.58 -7.15
CA LYS A 21 25.07 -31.49 -6.30
C LYS A 21 24.76 -30.32 -7.23
N ILE A 22 23.47 -30.05 -7.46
CA ILE A 22 23.03 -28.87 -8.21
C ILE A 22 23.50 -27.65 -7.41
N THR A 23 24.54 -27.02 -7.91
CA THR A 23 25.26 -25.95 -7.22
C THR A 23 24.70 -24.63 -7.71
N ILE A 24 23.60 -24.19 -7.07
CA ILE A 24 22.90 -22.93 -7.35
C ILE A 24 23.84 -21.70 -7.18
N GLY A 25 24.97 -21.85 -6.48
CA GLY A 25 25.98 -20.80 -6.34
C GLY A 25 26.91 -20.61 -7.55
N LYS A 26 26.97 -21.56 -8.49
CA LYS A 26 27.78 -21.41 -9.71
C LYS A 26 27.31 -20.26 -10.60
N PRO A 27 26.02 -20.18 -11.02
CA PRO A 27 25.57 -19.10 -11.90
C PRO A 27 25.74 -17.70 -11.30
N ILE A 28 25.55 -17.54 -9.99
CA ILE A 28 25.77 -16.25 -9.32
C ILE A 28 27.26 -15.89 -9.33
N LYS A 29 28.13 -16.87 -9.05
CA LYS A 29 29.58 -16.67 -9.08
C LYS A 29 30.07 -16.31 -10.48
N ASP A 30 29.52 -16.94 -11.52
CA ASP A 30 29.91 -16.74 -12.92
C ASP A 30 29.45 -15.35 -13.45
N VAL A 31 28.38 -14.79 -12.87
CA VAL A 31 27.93 -13.42 -13.12
C VAL A 31 28.83 -12.40 -12.41
N VAL A 32 29.18 -12.64 -11.15
CA VAL A 32 30.04 -11.75 -10.35
C VAL A 32 31.50 -11.80 -10.81
N SER A 33 31.99 -12.95 -11.29
CA SER A 33 33.35 -13.12 -11.82
C SER A 33 33.53 -12.51 -13.22
N GLY A 34 32.45 -12.05 -13.86
CA GLY A 34 32.49 -11.42 -15.17
C GLY A 34 32.57 -12.40 -16.35
N GLU A 35 32.56 -13.71 -16.09
CA GLU A 35 32.58 -14.73 -17.14
C GLU A 35 31.32 -14.67 -18.03
N PHE A 36 30.18 -14.26 -17.44
CA PHE A 36 28.95 -13.96 -18.17
C PHE A 36 29.09 -12.77 -19.14
N LEU A 37 29.87 -11.74 -18.78
CA LEU A 37 30.04 -10.53 -19.58
C LEU A 37 30.92 -10.75 -20.82
N SER A 38 31.79 -11.76 -20.80
CA SER A 38 32.62 -12.18 -21.94
C SER A 38 31.86 -13.08 -22.94
N SER A 39 30.54 -13.28 -22.75
CA SER A 39 29.76 -13.95 -23.79
C SER A 39 29.69 -13.05 -25.03
N ARG A 40 29.89 -13.64 -26.22
CA ARG A 40 29.88 -12.96 -27.53
C ARG A 40 28.65 -12.06 -27.76
N ILE A 41 27.53 -12.36 -27.09
CA ILE A 41 26.29 -11.57 -27.19
C ILE A 41 26.30 -10.33 -26.27
N VAL A 42 26.92 -10.42 -25.09
CA VAL A 42 27.03 -9.34 -24.12
C VAL A 42 28.16 -8.38 -24.51
N GLU A 43 29.27 -8.90 -25.05
CA GLU A 43 30.37 -8.08 -25.58
C GLU A 43 29.90 -7.11 -26.67
N ARG A 44 28.96 -7.52 -27.52
CA ARG A 44 28.39 -6.66 -28.58
C ARG A 44 27.42 -5.59 -28.03
N ASN A 45 26.80 -5.84 -26.88
CA ASN A 45 25.79 -4.95 -26.27
C ASN A 45 26.28 -4.30 -24.96
N LEU A 46 27.59 -4.31 -24.74
CA LEU A 46 28.25 -3.75 -23.57
C LEU A 46 27.86 -2.28 -23.27
N PRO A 47 27.73 -1.37 -24.26
CA PRO A 47 27.26 -0.01 -23.99
C PRO A 47 25.82 0.05 -23.48
N PHE A 48 24.92 -0.84 -23.93
CA PHE A 48 23.55 -0.92 -23.44
C PHE A 48 23.48 -1.45 -22.00
N LEU A 49 24.33 -2.43 -21.66
CA LEU A 49 24.42 -2.93 -20.29
C LEU A 49 24.96 -1.86 -19.34
N GLY A 50 25.97 -1.08 -19.77
CA GLY A 50 26.46 0.07 -19.02
C GLY A 50 25.42 1.16 -18.83
N PHE A 51 24.57 1.40 -19.83
CA PHE A 51 23.43 2.30 -19.67
C PHE A 51 22.46 1.81 -18.58
N LEU A 52 22.14 0.52 -18.56
CA LEU A 52 21.29 -0.07 -17.52
C LEU A 52 21.90 0.00 -16.12
N THR A 53 23.21 -0.21 -15.97
CA THR A 53 23.87 -0.09 -14.66
C THR A 53 23.83 1.34 -14.15
N VAL A 54 24.06 2.32 -15.02
CA VAL A 54 23.94 3.74 -14.68
C VAL A 54 22.50 4.09 -14.32
N LEU A 55 21.50 3.62 -15.08
CA LEU A 55 20.09 3.81 -14.77
C LEU A 55 19.72 3.21 -13.41
N MET A 56 20.25 2.03 -13.07
CA MET A 56 20.06 1.39 -11.79
C MET A 56 20.68 2.19 -10.63
N LEU A 57 21.85 2.81 -10.84
CA LEU A 57 22.44 3.72 -9.87
C LEU A 57 21.59 4.98 -9.66
N PHE A 58 21.08 5.58 -10.75
CA PHE A 58 20.13 6.70 -10.67
C PHE A 58 18.84 6.32 -9.95
N TYR A 59 18.32 5.11 -10.19
CA TYR A 59 17.13 4.61 -9.51
C TYR A 59 17.33 4.51 -7.99
N ILE A 60 18.44 3.93 -7.55
CA ILE A 60 18.79 3.83 -6.12
C ILE A 60 19.01 5.24 -5.54
N GLY A 61 19.67 6.13 -6.27
CA GLY A 61 19.88 7.52 -5.85
C GLY A 61 18.57 8.31 -5.73
N TYR A 62 17.65 8.14 -6.68
CA TYR A 62 16.32 8.74 -6.66
C TYR A 62 15.50 8.23 -5.47
N GLN A 63 15.61 6.94 -5.16
CA GLN A 63 14.95 6.35 -3.99
C GLN A 63 15.41 7.03 -2.69
N TYR A 64 16.71 7.29 -2.53
CA TYR A 64 17.24 8.04 -1.38
C TYR A 64 16.75 9.49 -1.31
N TYR A 65 16.49 10.13 -2.45
CA TYR A 65 15.90 11.47 -2.49
C TYR A 65 14.46 11.46 -1.99
N VAL A 66 13.68 10.46 -2.40
CA VAL A 66 12.28 10.27 -1.96
C VAL A 66 12.20 10.03 -0.44
N ASP A 67 13.17 9.34 0.16
CA ASP A 67 13.17 9.09 1.62
C ASP A 67 13.17 10.37 2.46
N ASN A 68 13.78 11.46 1.98
CA ASN A 68 13.72 12.75 2.68
C ASN A 68 12.35 13.43 2.48
N SER A 69 11.73 13.28 1.31
CA SER A 69 10.37 13.79 1.03
C SER A 69 9.30 13.07 1.83
N VAL A 70 9.45 11.76 2.08
CA VAL A 70 8.48 10.98 2.88
C VAL A 70 8.37 11.48 4.32
N ARG A 71 9.47 11.99 4.90
CA ARG A 71 9.43 12.55 6.26
C ARG A 71 8.60 13.83 6.34
N GLU A 72 8.74 14.72 5.36
CA GLU A 72 7.93 15.95 5.31
C GLU A 72 6.47 15.64 4.98
N GLN A 73 6.21 14.69 4.07
CA GLN A 73 4.87 14.19 3.78
C GLN A 73 4.18 13.67 5.05
N THR A 74 4.88 12.86 5.84
CA THR A 74 4.34 12.32 7.10
C THR A 74 4.02 13.42 8.12
N ARG A 75 4.79 14.51 8.13
CA ARG A 75 4.52 15.67 9.02
C ARG A 75 3.27 16.41 8.56
N GLN A 76 3.14 16.64 7.25
CA GLN A 76 1.97 17.30 6.65
C GLN A 76 0.69 16.48 6.85
N ASP A 77 0.75 15.15 6.69
CA ASP A 77 -0.39 14.27 6.90
C ASP A 77 -0.87 14.28 8.36
N LYS A 78 0.07 14.34 9.32
CA LYS A 78 -0.26 14.48 10.75
C LYS A 78 -0.91 15.83 11.04
N GLU A 79 -0.34 16.91 10.51
CA GLU A 79 -0.88 18.26 10.68
C GLU A 79 -2.29 18.37 10.07
N TYR A 80 -2.50 17.78 8.90
CA TYR A 80 -3.82 17.69 8.26
C TYR A 80 -4.82 16.92 9.13
N ALA A 81 -4.43 15.76 9.67
CA ALA A 81 -5.30 14.96 10.53
C ALA A 81 -5.68 15.71 11.83
N GLU A 82 -4.75 16.45 12.41
CA GLU A 82 -5.00 17.30 13.59
C GLU A 82 -5.91 18.49 13.26
N LEU A 83 -5.71 19.13 12.11
CA LEU A 83 -6.56 20.24 11.67
C LEU A 83 -7.99 19.77 11.37
N TYR A 84 -8.12 18.60 10.76
CA TYR A 84 -9.41 17.99 10.44
C TYR A 84 -10.18 17.60 11.69
N SER A 85 -9.51 17.01 12.69
CA SER A 85 -10.18 16.68 13.97
C SER A 85 -10.64 17.95 14.69
N LYS A 86 -9.82 19.01 14.67
CA LYS A 86 -10.19 20.31 15.24
C LYS A 86 -11.39 20.94 14.53
N LEU A 87 -11.43 20.89 13.20
CA LEU A 87 -12.58 21.35 12.41
C LEU A 87 -13.85 20.59 12.80
N GLN A 88 -13.75 19.26 12.91
CA GLN A 88 -14.90 18.43 13.25
C GLN A 88 -15.45 18.78 14.64
N SER A 89 -14.57 18.93 15.63
CA SER A 89 -14.98 19.32 16.99
C SER A 89 -15.61 20.72 17.04
N LEU A 90 -15.04 21.71 16.34
CA LEU A 90 -15.62 23.06 16.27
C LEU A 90 -16.97 23.08 15.57
N THR A 91 -17.13 22.25 14.53
CA THR A 91 -18.40 22.11 13.82
C THR A 91 -19.45 21.46 14.71
N GLU A 92 -19.07 20.46 15.50
CA GLU A 92 -19.96 19.82 16.47
C GLU A 92 -20.40 20.80 17.56
N GLU A 93 -19.48 21.59 18.11
CA GLU A 93 -19.78 22.66 19.06
C GLU A 93 -20.72 23.71 18.45
N PHE A 94 -20.41 24.23 17.25
CA PHE A 94 -21.28 25.16 16.55
C PHE A 94 -22.68 24.59 16.29
N ASN A 95 -22.77 23.35 15.83
CA ASN A 95 -24.05 22.69 15.58
C ASN A 95 -24.85 22.56 16.87
N SER A 96 -24.22 22.23 18.00
CA SER A 96 -24.89 22.16 19.30
C SER A 96 -25.51 23.50 19.70
N TYR A 97 -24.83 24.61 19.46
CA TYR A 97 -25.37 25.95 19.71
C TYR A 97 -26.45 26.35 18.70
N SER A 98 -26.34 25.89 17.45
CA SER A 98 -27.29 26.17 16.38
C SER A 98 -28.54 25.28 16.40
N LEU A 99 -28.65 24.33 17.33
CA LEU A 99 -29.84 23.50 17.49
C LEU A 99 -31.06 24.38 17.78
N GLN A 100 -32.16 24.11 17.09
CA GLN A 100 -33.42 24.86 17.27
C GLN A 100 -33.91 24.80 18.71
N THR A 101 -33.73 23.66 19.39
CA THR A 101 -34.09 23.49 20.81
C THR A 101 -33.26 24.40 21.72
N THR A 102 -31.94 24.49 21.51
CA THR A 102 -31.04 25.33 22.30
C THR A 102 -31.32 26.81 22.07
N VAL A 103 -31.60 27.21 20.83
CA VAL A 103 -32.00 28.57 20.48
C VAL A 103 -33.38 28.91 21.07
N ALA A 104 -34.34 27.99 21.02
CA ALA A 104 -35.67 28.17 21.61
C ALA A 104 -35.59 28.33 23.14
N GLU A 105 -34.78 27.53 23.83
CA GLU A 105 -34.53 27.68 25.27
C GLU A 105 -33.86 29.03 25.59
N ALA A 106 -32.84 29.44 24.83
CA ALA A 106 -32.15 30.70 25.05
C ALA A 106 -33.04 31.93 24.78
N THR A 107 -33.99 31.82 23.86
CA THR A 107 -34.92 32.90 23.51
C THR A 107 -36.25 32.83 24.26
N ALA A 108 -36.46 31.82 25.11
CA ALA A 108 -37.65 31.70 25.95
C ALA A 108 -37.78 32.88 26.93
N GLU A 109 -36.65 33.45 27.39
CA GLU A 109 -36.64 34.62 28.27
C GLU A 109 -37.25 35.87 27.63
N ILE A 110 -37.15 35.99 26.30
CA ILE A 110 -37.77 37.08 25.52
C ILE A 110 -39.13 36.69 24.93
N GLY A 111 -39.68 35.53 25.30
CA GLY A 111 -41.01 35.06 24.91
C GLY A 111 -41.11 34.47 23.51
N MET A 112 -39.99 34.15 22.85
CA MET A 112 -40.01 33.40 21.58
C MET A 112 -40.05 31.88 21.85
N TYR A 113 -40.70 31.12 20.96
CA TYR A 113 -40.86 29.67 21.06
C TYR A 113 -40.73 29.00 19.69
N GLU A 114 -40.39 27.71 19.69
CA GLU A 114 -40.24 26.91 18.47
C GLU A 114 -41.60 26.67 17.78
N SER A 115 -41.63 26.86 16.46
CA SER A 115 -42.82 26.55 15.66
C SER A 115 -42.91 25.05 15.45
N VAL A 116 -43.81 24.41 16.19
CA VAL A 116 -44.13 22.97 16.10
C VAL A 116 -45.30 22.67 15.16
N ASP A 117 -45.97 23.72 14.65
CA ASP A 117 -47.11 23.57 13.77
C ASP A 117 -46.66 23.17 12.35
N PRO A 118 -47.24 22.11 11.77
CA PRO A 118 -46.90 21.71 10.41
C PRO A 118 -47.34 22.79 9.41
N PRO A 119 -46.57 23.02 8.33
CA PRO A 119 -46.95 23.99 7.31
C PRO A 119 -48.29 23.60 6.68
N ILE A 120 -49.25 24.51 6.72
CA ILE A 120 -50.55 24.31 6.11
C ILE A 120 -50.42 24.68 4.63
N VAL A 121 -50.55 23.69 3.75
CA VAL A 121 -50.72 23.95 2.31
C VAL A 121 -52.09 24.59 2.09
N ILE A 122 -52.11 25.84 1.61
CA ILE A 122 -53.34 26.51 1.21
C ILE A 122 -53.68 26.01 -0.21
N PRO A 123 -54.73 25.20 -0.41
CA PRO A 123 -55.14 24.83 -1.75
C PRO A 123 -55.69 26.06 -2.45
N PHE A 124 -55.02 26.52 -3.52
CA PHE A 124 -55.58 27.52 -4.40
C PHE A 124 -56.83 26.94 -5.07
N ALA A 125 -58.01 27.38 -4.64
CA ALA A 125 -59.21 27.23 -5.43
C ALA A 125 -59.02 28.09 -6.68
N LYS A 126 -58.84 27.41 -7.82
CA LYS A 126 -58.80 28.01 -9.15
C LYS A 126 -60.15 28.66 -9.41
N GLY A 127 -60.33 29.92 -9.01
CA GLY A 127 -61.64 30.56 -9.10
C GLY A 127 -61.75 32.06 -8.79
N GLU A 128 -60.79 32.70 -8.12
CA GLU A 128 -60.90 34.15 -7.84
C GLU A 128 -59.57 34.86 -8.06
N ILE A 129 -59.20 34.96 -9.33
CA ILE A 129 -58.45 36.09 -9.87
C ILE A 129 -59.42 36.81 -10.78
N GLU A 130 -60.20 37.71 -10.20
CA GLU A 130 -60.72 38.88 -10.91
C GLU A 130 -59.68 40.00 -10.72
N GLU A 131 -59.43 40.74 -11.81
CA GLU A 131 -58.37 41.74 -12.00
C GLU A 131 -58.16 42.76 -10.88
#